data_AF-A0A4Q3UPA3-F1
#
_entry.id   AF-A0A4Q3UPA3-F1
#
_cell.length_a   1.000
_cell.length_b   1.000
_cell.length_c   1.000
_cell.angle_alpha   90.00
_cell.angle_beta   90.00
_cell.angle_gamma   90.00
#
_symmetry.space_group_name_H-M   'P 1'
#
loop_
_entity.id
_entity.type
_entity.pdbx_description
1 polymer ?
#
loop_
_entity_poly.entity_id
_entity_poly.type
_entity_poly.pdbx_seq_one_letter_code
_entity_poly.pdbx_strand_id
1 'polypeptide(L)'
;MVFVDAETSNKIVTGKLLENFLYGDNHLTPEEMQALYVNFKNRHPHLKPKTEEFKEAIINDDYFNCILLKYGYAVTCHKAQGGEWENVFTVWDNDTKAGFNCFTDAQRKEGKANAAFYRWAYTAVTRASRTLFAVNPPYFNSYSTLAIFHNDMVKCVEDLTGSPMLPEEIVPDAELLAELSSFQILAEPLGIQDHFIKVRTSLRKKYIDIIGWQKKGYDIWYLCKREGATAGLRTSFNSKFVFNNKYLKLSAHTNSETLFEEAQKALSALPDIVVRRHTPETILTQIEFDLDLEERHPFLKTLYDDLQMLFATSPISIEDVRHQQYRERYFFNRGTERAVLDFVYRGDGFF
;
A
#
# COMPACT_ATOMS: atom_id res chain seq x y z
N MET A 1 20.70 -10.93 -42.70
CA MET A 1 19.68 -10.94 -41.62
C MET A 1 18.36 -10.45 -42.18
N VAL A 2 17.24 -10.98 -41.68
CA VAL A 2 15.90 -10.48 -42.00
C VAL A 2 15.49 -9.51 -40.90
N PHE A 3 15.32 -8.23 -41.25
CA PHE A 3 14.76 -7.24 -40.35
C PHE A 3 13.27 -7.10 -40.67
N VAL A 4 12.42 -7.26 -39.66
CA VAL A 4 10.99 -7.03 -39.79
C VAL A 4 10.75 -5.54 -39.55
N ASP A 5 10.49 -4.80 -40.61
CA ASP A 5 10.02 -3.42 -40.54
C ASP A 5 8.50 -3.42 -40.28
N ALA A 6 7.96 -2.31 -39.77
CA ALA A 6 6.53 -2.15 -39.48
C ALA A 6 5.63 -2.32 -40.73
N GLU A 7 6.24 -2.35 -41.92
CA GLU A 7 5.58 -2.50 -43.23
C GLU A 7 5.66 -3.91 -43.83
N THR A 8 5.95 -4.97 -43.07
CA THR A 8 5.92 -6.39 -43.53
C THR A 8 6.83 -6.73 -44.74
N SER A 9 7.77 -5.84 -45.13
CA SER A 9 8.79 -6.18 -46.13
C SER A 9 10.05 -6.73 -45.44
N ASN A 10 10.36 -7.99 -45.70
CA ASN A 10 11.58 -8.62 -45.20
C ASN A 10 12.79 -8.04 -45.96
N LYS A 11 13.54 -7.13 -45.33
CA LYS A 11 14.80 -6.62 -45.89
C LYS A 11 15.93 -7.60 -45.59
N ILE A 12 16.49 -8.21 -46.63
CA ILE A 12 17.71 -9.02 -46.52
C ILE A 12 18.90 -8.07 -46.55
N VAL A 13 19.60 -7.96 -45.40
CA VAL A 13 20.86 -7.22 -45.31
C VAL A 13 22.03 -8.21 -45.37
N THR A 14 22.98 -7.94 -46.27
CA THR A 14 24.23 -8.69 -46.47
C THR A 14 25.40 -7.77 -46.13
N GLY A 15 26.37 -8.25 -45.35
CA GLY A 15 27.55 -7.48 -44.96
C GLY A 15 28.54 -8.34 -44.16
N LYS A 16 29.71 -7.78 -43.83
CA LYS A 16 30.69 -8.43 -42.96
C LYS A 16 30.28 -8.27 -41.50
N LEU A 17 30.62 -9.25 -40.66
CA LEU A 17 30.38 -9.26 -39.23
C LEU A 17 31.72 -9.17 -38.49
N LEU A 18 31.77 -8.38 -37.42
CA LEU A 18 32.91 -8.38 -36.53
C LEU A 18 32.75 -9.45 -35.44
N GLU A 19 33.54 -10.51 -35.55
CA GLU A 19 33.53 -11.65 -34.63
C GLU A 19 33.87 -11.24 -33.19
N ASN A 20 34.90 -10.40 -33.00
CA ASN A 20 35.28 -9.87 -31.69
C ASN A 20 34.14 -9.13 -31.00
N PHE A 21 33.29 -8.42 -31.76
CA PHE A 21 32.15 -7.72 -31.18
C PHE A 21 31.04 -8.69 -30.74
N LEU A 22 30.82 -9.77 -31.50
CA LEU A 22 29.80 -10.77 -31.19
C LEU A 22 30.17 -11.60 -29.95
N TYR A 23 31.44 -11.95 -29.78
CA TYR A 23 31.93 -12.78 -28.67
C TYR A 23 32.55 -12.00 -27.50
N GLY A 24 32.83 -10.71 -27.68
CA GLY A 24 33.41 -9.85 -26.65
C GLY A 24 32.39 -9.12 -25.79
N ASP A 25 32.84 -8.08 -25.09
CA ASP A 25 32.05 -7.30 -24.14
C ASP A 25 31.08 -6.30 -24.79
N ASN A 26 30.68 -6.56 -26.04
CA ASN A 26 29.61 -5.83 -26.72
C ASN A 26 29.87 -4.31 -26.89
N HIS A 27 31.14 -3.90 -26.84
CA HIS A 27 31.66 -2.56 -27.09
C HIS A 27 33.00 -2.66 -27.82
N LEU A 28 33.31 -1.69 -28.67
CA LEU A 28 34.62 -1.59 -29.33
C LEU A 28 35.57 -0.78 -28.46
N THR A 29 36.76 -1.31 -28.18
CA THR A 29 37.77 -0.51 -27.49
C THR A 29 38.35 0.56 -28.41
N PRO A 30 38.94 1.64 -27.86
CA PRO A 30 39.64 2.63 -28.66
C PRO A 30 40.73 2.02 -29.56
N GLU A 31 41.43 1.00 -29.06
CA GLU A 31 42.48 0.29 -29.78
C GLU A 31 41.92 -0.51 -30.96
N GLU A 32 40.77 -1.18 -30.78
CA GLU A 32 40.09 -1.92 -31.85
C GLU A 32 39.57 -0.98 -32.94
N MET A 33 38.99 0.15 -32.55
CA MET A 33 38.56 1.19 -33.49
C MET A 33 39.74 1.76 -34.27
N GLN A 34 40.88 1.98 -33.61
CA GLN A 34 42.12 2.42 -34.26
C GLN A 34 42.68 1.34 -35.19
N ALA A 35 42.61 0.07 -34.81
CA ALA A 35 43.05 -1.05 -35.64
C ALA A 35 42.21 -1.17 -36.93
N LEU A 36 40.88 -1.02 -36.84
CA LEU A 36 40.00 -0.97 -38.01
C LEU A 36 40.36 0.19 -38.94
N TYR A 37 40.65 1.36 -38.39
CA TYR A 37 41.07 2.53 -39.15
C TYR A 37 42.44 2.33 -39.85
N VAL A 38 43.41 1.75 -39.14
CA VAL A 38 44.73 1.42 -39.72
C VAL A 38 44.59 0.35 -40.79
N ASN A 39 43.75 -0.67 -40.58
CA ASN A 39 43.46 -1.68 -41.59
C ASN A 39 42.87 -1.08 -42.87
N PHE A 40 41.89 -0.17 -42.74
CA PHE A 40 41.34 0.57 -43.87
C PHE A 40 42.43 1.33 -44.64
N LYS A 41 43.28 2.08 -43.95
CA LYS A 41 44.41 2.78 -44.58
C LYS A 41 45.36 1.84 -45.31
N ASN A 42 45.66 0.68 -44.74
CA ASN A 42 46.55 -0.31 -45.35
C ASN A 42 45.95 -0.92 -46.62
N ARG A 43 44.62 -1.09 -46.68
CA ARG A 43 43.92 -1.56 -47.89
C ARG A 43 43.80 -0.48 -48.97
N HIS A 44 43.84 0.80 -48.59
CA HIS A 44 43.71 1.94 -49.50
C HIS A 44 44.93 2.88 -49.45
N PRO A 45 46.15 2.41 -49.82
CA PRO A 45 47.38 3.20 -49.67
C PRO A 45 47.44 4.45 -50.57
N HIS A 46 46.61 4.50 -51.61
CA HIS A 46 46.53 5.61 -52.57
C HIS A 46 45.58 6.73 -52.14
N LEU A 47 44.69 6.47 -51.18
CA LEU A 47 43.74 7.47 -50.68
C LEU A 47 44.40 8.35 -49.64
N LYS A 48 44.41 9.67 -49.89
CA LYS A 48 44.98 10.62 -48.94
C LYS A 48 43.98 10.95 -47.84
N PRO A 49 44.38 10.95 -46.56
CA PRO A 49 43.50 11.36 -45.48
C PRO A 49 42.94 12.77 -45.70
N LYS A 50 41.68 12.99 -45.32
CA LYS A 50 40.95 14.28 -45.40
C LYS A 50 40.54 14.73 -46.81
N THR A 51 40.63 13.88 -47.83
CA THR A 51 39.97 14.16 -49.13
C THR A 51 38.54 13.64 -49.13
N GLU A 52 37.70 14.12 -50.04
CA GLU A 52 36.30 13.65 -50.14
C GLU A 52 36.25 12.19 -50.59
N GLU A 53 37.17 11.76 -51.45
CA GLU A 53 37.28 10.36 -51.89
C GLU A 53 37.62 9.42 -50.72
N PHE A 54 38.43 9.88 -49.76
CA PHE A 54 38.73 9.12 -48.55
C PHE A 54 37.48 8.98 -47.65
N LYS A 55 36.67 10.03 -47.54
CA LYS A 55 35.42 9.99 -46.75
C LYS A 55 34.38 9.06 -47.38
N GLU A 56 34.20 9.14 -48.69
CA GLU A 56 33.28 8.26 -49.40
C GLU A 56 33.74 6.79 -49.31
N ALA A 57 35.04 6.54 -49.47
CA ALA A 57 35.59 5.20 -49.35
C ALA A 57 35.42 4.64 -47.94
N ILE A 58 35.67 5.42 -46.88
CA ILE A 58 35.53 4.91 -45.51
C ILE A 58 34.07 4.71 -45.10
N ILE A 59 33.12 5.50 -45.61
CA ILE A 59 31.68 5.33 -45.34
C ILE A 59 31.12 4.08 -46.02
N ASN A 60 31.61 3.75 -47.21
CA ASN A 60 31.17 2.58 -47.97
C ASN A 60 32.03 1.33 -47.71
N ASP A 61 32.99 1.40 -46.78
CA ASP A 61 33.89 0.28 -46.52
C ASP A 61 33.22 -0.80 -45.68
N ASP A 62 33.19 -2.02 -46.23
CA ASP A 62 32.56 -3.20 -45.62
C ASP A 62 33.24 -3.68 -44.32
N TYR A 63 34.53 -3.39 -44.13
CA TYR A 63 35.28 -3.83 -42.96
C TYR A 63 35.19 -2.80 -41.82
N PHE A 64 35.26 -1.51 -42.14
CA PHE A 64 35.16 -0.42 -41.19
C PHE A 64 33.72 -0.24 -40.69
N ASN A 65 32.72 -0.34 -41.60
CA ASN A 65 31.29 -0.28 -41.25
C ASN A 65 30.67 -1.69 -41.26
N CYS A 66 31.41 -2.66 -40.73
CA CYS A 66 30.88 -4.00 -40.54
C CYS A 66 29.68 -4.00 -39.58
N ILE A 67 28.84 -5.02 -39.70
CA ILE A 67 27.65 -5.18 -38.89
C ILE A 67 28.04 -5.61 -37.48
N LEU A 68 27.59 -4.85 -36.49
CA LEU A 68 27.79 -5.13 -35.06
C LEU A 68 26.57 -5.87 -34.51
N LEU A 69 26.73 -7.18 -34.26
CA LEU A 69 25.64 -8.05 -33.81
C LEU A 69 25.80 -8.47 -32.36
N LYS A 70 24.66 -8.73 -31.71
CA LYS A 70 24.58 -9.31 -30.36
C LYS A 70 23.67 -10.52 -30.39
N TYR A 71 23.97 -11.51 -29.56
CA TYR A 71 23.03 -12.60 -29.33
C TYR A 71 21.73 -12.08 -28.71
N GLY A 72 20.60 -12.54 -29.23
CA GLY A 72 19.26 -12.14 -28.79
C GLY A 72 18.58 -13.14 -27.85
N TYR A 73 19.32 -14.09 -27.25
CA TYR A 73 18.73 -15.15 -26.42
C TYR A 73 17.95 -14.62 -25.21
N ALA A 74 18.42 -13.51 -24.64
CA ALA A 74 17.76 -12.81 -23.56
C ALA A 74 17.88 -11.30 -23.78
N VAL A 75 16.80 -10.58 -23.48
CA VAL A 75 16.73 -9.12 -23.60
C VAL A 75 16.27 -8.54 -22.28
N THR A 76 16.83 -7.38 -21.92
CA THR A 76 16.37 -6.65 -20.74
C THR A 76 14.98 -6.07 -21.00
N CYS A 77 14.14 -5.95 -19.98
CA CYS A 77 12.78 -5.40 -20.14
C CYS A 77 12.77 -4.01 -20.80
N HIS A 78 13.79 -3.19 -20.52
CA HIS A 78 13.97 -1.89 -21.18
C HIS A 78 14.17 -2.00 -22.69
N LYS A 79 14.91 -3.02 -23.16
CA LYS A 79 15.14 -3.29 -24.60
C LYS A 79 14.00 -4.06 -25.25
N ALA A 80 13.21 -4.78 -24.45
CA ALA A 80 12.03 -5.51 -24.90
C ALA A 80 10.81 -4.60 -25.13
N GLN A 81 10.91 -3.32 -24.77
CA GLN A 81 9.83 -2.35 -24.93
C GLN A 81 9.42 -2.24 -26.42
N GLY A 82 8.13 -2.43 -26.70
CA GLY A 82 7.58 -2.42 -28.06
C GLY A 82 7.69 -3.77 -28.79
N GLY A 83 8.40 -4.75 -28.24
CA GLY A 83 8.39 -6.12 -28.77
C GLY A 83 7.28 -6.97 -28.14
N GLU A 84 6.70 -7.89 -28.90
CA GLU A 84 5.67 -8.81 -28.41
C GLU A 84 6.02 -10.22 -28.88
N TRP A 85 5.98 -11.19 -27.96
CA TRP A 85 6.33 -12.58 -28.24
C TRP A 85 5.25 -13.51 -27.71
N GLU A 86 5.05 -14.62 -28.41
CA GLU A 86 4.04 -15.61 -28.02
C GLU A 86 4.29 -16.20 -26.64
N ASN A 87 5.53 -16.61 -26.37
CA ASN A 87 5.95 -17.24 -25.13
C ASN A 87 7.15 -16.49 -24.55
N VAL A 88 7.05 -16.00 -23.32
CA VAL A 88 8.10 -15.22 -22.65
C VAL A 88 8.49 -15.88 -21.34
N PHE A 89 9.80 -16.03 -21.13
CA PHE A 89 10.38 -16.40 -19.84
C PHE A 89 10.89 -15.14 -19.16
N THR A 90 10.27 -14.76 -18.04
CA THR A 90 10.68 -13.59 -17.27
C THR A 90 11.43 -14.03 -16.03
N VAL A 91 12.69 -13.63 -15.94
CA VAL A 91 13.49 -13.74 -14.71
C VAL A 91 13.24 -12.49 -13.88
N TRP A 92 12.77 -12.66 -12.65
CA TRP A 92 12.35 -11.53 -11.79
C TRP A 92 13.48 -10.96 -10.92
N ASP A 93 14.65 -10.75 -11.50
CA ASP A 93 15.88 -10.33 -10.83
C ASP A 93 16.10 -8.81 -10.77
N ASN A 94 15.11 -8.00 -11.16
CA ASN A 94 15.20 -6.55 -11.04
C ASN A 94 15.43 -6.13 -9.58
N ASP A 95 16.34 -5.17 -9.41
CA ASP A 95 16.78 -4.62 -8.12
C ASP A 95 17.32 -5.68 -7.13
N THR A 96 18.07 -6.66 -7.66
CA THR A 96 18.76 -7.67 -6.84
C THR A 96 20.21 -7.28 -6.56
N LYS A 97 20.77 -7.79 -5.45
CA LYS A 97 22.17 -7.52 -5.07
C LYS A 97 23.14 -8.19 -6.04
N ALA A 98 24.33 -7.61 -6.18
CA ALA A 98 25.42 -8.24 -6.92
C ALA A 98 25.70 -9.66 -6.39
N GLY A 99 25.73 -10.65 -7.28
CA GLY A 99 25.91 -12.06 -6.93
C GLY A 99 24.62 -12.84 -6.62
N PHE A 100 23.44 -12.24 -6.78
CA PHE A 100 22.17 -12.94 -6.65
C PHE A 100 22.00 -14.01 -7.73
N ASN A 101 21.68 -15.24 -7.32
CA ASN A 101 21.37 -16.34 -8.21
C ASN A 101 19.86 -16.60 -8.22
N CYS A 102 19.20 -16.27 -9.33
CA CYS A 102 17.75 -16.40 -9.47
C CYS A 102 17.22 -17.85 -9.41
N PHE A 103 18.07 -18.86 -9.50
CA PHE A 103 17.68 -20.27 -9.42
C PHE A 103 17.81 -20.86 -8.02
N THR A 104 18.65 -20.29 -7.15
CA THR A 104 18.94 -20.83 -5.82
C THR A 104 18.54 -19.90 -4.69
N ASP A 105 18.56 -18.59 -4.92
CA ASP A 105 18.39 -17.60 -3.88
C ASP A 105 16.92 -17.19 -3.75
N ALA A 106 16.49 -17.01 -2.51
CA ALA A 106 15.16 -16.51 -2.20
C ALA A 106 15.05 -15.02 -2.58
N GLN A 107 13.93 -14.67 -3.22
CA GLN A 107 13.63 -13.28 -3.56
C GLN A 107 13.48 -12.41 -2.32
N ARG A 108 13.98 -11.18 -2.41
CA ARG A 108 13.80 -10.16 -1.37
C ARG A 108 12.54 -9.36 -1.64
N LYS A 109 11.82 -9.01 -0.57
CA LYS A 109 10.65 -8.12 -0.62
C LYS A 109 11.05 -6.65 -0.70
N GLU A 110 12.14 -6.28 -0.04
CA GLU A 110 12.72 -4.94 -0.03
C GLU A 110 13.01 -4.47 -1.47
N GLY A 111 12.63 -3.24 -1.81
CA GLY A 111 12.82 -2.69 -3.16
C GLY A 111 11.82 -3.16 -4.22
N LYS A 112 10.92 -4.11 -3.89
CA LYS A 112 9.93 -4.66 -4.84
C LYS A 112 8.49 -4.22 -4.59
N ALA A 113 8.21 -3.57 -3.47
CA ALA A 113 6.92 -2.95 -3.17
C ALA A 113 6.91 -1.44 -3.48
N ASN A 114 7.33 -1.03 -4.69
CA ASN A 114 7.34 0.37 -5.10
C ASN A 114 6.93 0.56 -6.57
N ALA A 115 6.60 1.81 -6.92
CA ALA A 115 6.11 2.18 -8.25
C ALA A 115 7.11 1.90 -9.40
N ALA A 116 8.42 1.88 -9.14
CA ALA A 116 9.40 1.55 -10.17
C ALA A 116 9.37 0.05 -10.49
N PHE A 117 9.30 -0.80 -9.47
CA PHE A 117 9.16 -2.24 -9.64
C PHE A 117 7.85 -2.59 -10.37
N TYR A 118 6.71 -2.00 -9.99
CA TYR A 118 5.44 -2.30 -10.66
C TYR A 118 5.42 -1.89 -12.14
N ARG A 119 6.05 -0.76 -12.51
CA ARG A 119 6.22 -0.38 -13.92
C ARG A 119 7.07 -1.38 -14.70
N TRP A 120 8.17 -1.84 -14.10
CA TRP A 120 9.01 -2.86 -14.70
C TRP A 120 8.25 -4.19 -14.86
N ALA A 121 7.52 -4.61 -13.83
CA ALA A 121 6.71 -5.82 -13.83
C ALA A 121 5.63 -5.78 -14.91
N TYR A 122 4.94 -4.64 -15.04
CA TYR A 122 3.96 -4.41 -16.11
C TYR A 122 4.61 -4.58 -17.49
N THR A 123 5.77 -3.96 -17.73
CA THR A 123 6.48 -4.13 -19.00
C THR A 123 6.82 -5.60 -19.25
N ALA A 124 7.38 -6.31 -18.26
CA ALA A 124 7.79 -7.69 -18.38
C ALA A 124 6.61 -8.64 -18.70
N VAL A 125 5.50 -8.48 -17.99
CA VAL A 125 4.28 -9.29 -18.17
C VAL A 125 3.65 -9.03 -19.54
N THR A 126 3.53 -7.76 -19.94
CA THR A 126 2.86 -7.38 -21.19
C THR A 126 3.65 -7.69 -22.46
N ARG A 127 4.87 -8.24 -22.36
CA ARG A 127 5.61 -8.71 -23.54
C ARG A 127 5.09 -10.07 -24.04
N ALA A 128 4.40 -10.83 -23.19
CA ALA A 128 3.85 -12.14 -23.52
C ALA A 128 2.44 -11.99 -24.12
N SER A 129 2.23 -12.49 -25.33
CA SER A 129 0.91 -12.48 -25.96
C SER A 129 0.08 -13.73 -25.65
N ARG A 130 0.73 -14.87 -25.35
CA ARG A 130 0.03 -16.13 -25.03
C ARG A 130 0.41 -16.69 -23.66
N THR A 131 1.70 -16.87 -23.38
CA THR A 131 2.14 -17.53 -22.13
C THR A 131 3.36 -16.84 -21.52
N LEU A 132 3.22 -16.49 -20.25
CA LEU A 132 4.30 -15.95 -19.43
C LEU A 132 4.79 -17.03 -18.45
N PHE A 133 6.06 -17.38 -18.55
CA PHE A 133 6.76 -18.23 -17.58
C PHE A 133 7.52 -17.34 -16.61
N ALA A 134 7.03 -17.25 -15.37
CA ALA A 134 7.67 -16.46 -14.32
C ALA A 134 8.73 -17.31 -13.59
N VAL A 135 10.00 -16.93 -13.72
CA VAL A 135 11.13 -17.57 -13.04
C VAL A 135 11.46 -16.78 -11.79
N ASN A 136 11.26 -17.42 -10.63
CA ASN A 136 11.50 -16.87 -9.29
C ASN A 136 10.81 -15.51 -9.06
N PRO A 137 9.48 -15.38 -9.29
CA PRO A 137 8.77 -14.14 -9.01
C PRO A 137 8.82 -13.81 -7.52
N PRO A 138 8.90 -12.52 -7.13
CA PRO A 138 8.79 -12.16 -5.73
C PRO A 138 7.38 -12.48 -5.24
N TYR A 139 7.31 -13.17 -4.09
CA TYR A 139 6.05 -13.43 -3.43
C TYR A 139 5.85 -12.39 -2.33
N PHE A 140 4.88 -11.50 -2.54
CA PHE A 140 4.36 -10.64 -1.49
C PHE A 140 2.89 -10.35 -1.77
N ASN A 141 2.12 -10.30 -0.70
CA ASN A 141 0.71 -9.95 -0.64
C ASN A 141 0.49 -8.87 0.41
N SER A 142 -0.75 -8.41 0.55
CA SER A 142 -1.14 -7.37 1.49
C SER A 142 -0.83 -7.71 2.96
N TYR A 143 -0.64 -8.99 3.30
CA TYR A 143 -0.29 -9.46 4.67
C TYR A 143 1.18 -9.82 4.80
N SER A 144 2.03 -9.59 3.80
CA SER A 144 3.43 -9.97 3.91
C SER A 144 4.20 -9.13 4.93
N THR A 145 3.59 -8.10 5.50
CA THR A 145 4.07 -7.34 6.67
C THR A 145 3.47 -7.83 7.98
N LEU A 146 2.37 -8.61 7.94
CA LEU A 146 1.57 -8.99 9.10
C LEU A 146 2.44 -9.57 10.22
N ALA A 147 2.55 -8.81 11.32
CA ALA A 147 3.18 -9.27 12.53
C ALA A 147 2.16 -9.98 13.43
N ILE A 148 2.49 -11.21 13.85
CA ILE A 148 1.65 -11.98 14.78
C ILE A 148 1.97 -11.55 16.21
N PHE A 149 1.05 -10.85 16.84
CA PHE A 149 1.16 -10.49 18.26
C PHE A 149 0.40 -11.50 19.10
N HIS A 150 1.11 -12.16 20.02
CA HIS A 150 0.46 -12.85 21.12
C HIS A 150 0.07 -11.81 22.17
N ASN A 151 -1.05 -12.02 22.86
CA ASN A 151 -1.63 -11.04 23.79
C ASN A 151 -0.63 -10.53 24.85
N ASP A 152 0.32 -11.37 25.23
CA ASP A 152 1.39 -11.05 26.18
C ASP A 152 2.44 -10.08 25.61
N MET A 153 2.67 -10.10 24.28
CA MET A 153 3.63 -9.22 23.60
C MET A 153 3.05 -7.82 23.31
N VAL A 154 1.73 -7.67 23.27
CA VAL A 154 1.07 -6.37 23.00
C VAL A 154 1.46 -5.35 24.07
N LYS A 155 1.43 -5.76 25.36
CA LYS A 155 1.87 -4.91 26.48
C LYS A 155 3.34 -4.50 26.36
N CYS A 156 4.23 -5.44 26.02
CA CYS A 156 5.66 -5.15 25.89
C CYS A 156 5.94 -4.16 24.74
N VAL A 157 5.20 -4.24 23.62
CA VAL A 157 5.36 -3.32 22.50
C VAL A 157 4.80 -1.94 22.83
N GLU A 158 3.69 -1.86 23.57
CA GLU A 158 3.16 -0.59 24.09
C GLU A 158 4.16 0.09 25.04
N ASP A 159 4.78 -0.69 25.93
CA ASP A 159 5.82 -0.21 26.86
C ASP A 159 7.07 0.31 26.11
N LEU A 160 7.44 -0.31 24.98
CA LEU A 160 8.61 0.06 24.19
C LEU A 160 8.36 1.22 23.22
N THR A 161 7.16 1.34 22.66
CA THR A 161 6.83 2.34 21.64
C THR A 161 6.16 3.59 22.20
N GLY A 162 5.71 3.56 23.46
CA GLY A 162 5.09 4.70 24.15
C GLY A 162 3.77 5.17 23.52
N SER A 163 3.19 4.38 22.60
CA SER A 163 1.93 4.66 21.93
C SER A 163 1.01 3.45 22.06
N PRO A 164 -0.25 3.60 22.54
CA PRO A 164 -1.20 2.50 22.55
C PRO A 164 -1.47 2.08 21.11
N MET A 165 -1.20 0.82 20.78
CA MET A 165 -1.44 0.30 19.42
C MET A 165 -2.91 -0.07 19.19
N LEU A 166 -3.73 -0.12 20.25
CA LEU A 166 -5.15 -0.46 20.18
C LEU A 166 -6.03 0.71 20.68
N PRO A 167 -7.03 1.15 19.90
CA PRO A 167 -8.04 2.08 20.40
C PRO A 167 -8.87 1.42 21.52
N GLU A 168 -9.26 2.22 22.52
CA GLU A 168 -10.06 1.74 23.65
C GLU A 168 -11.50 1.48 23.16
N GLU A 169 -11.94 0.21 23.16
CA GLU A 169 -13.30 -0.16 22.72
C GLU A 169 -14.33 0.22 23.80
N ILE A 170 -15.31 1.04 23.43
CA ILE A 170 -16.46 1.31 24.28
C ILE A 170 -17.67 0.53 23.77
N VAL A 171 -18.16 -0.36 24.62
CA VAL A 171 -19.47 -1.00 24.44
C VAL A 171 -20.50 -0.06 25.07
N PRO A 172 -21.47 0.47 24.29
CA PRO A 172 -22.57 1.24 24.87
C PRO A 172 -23.32 0.42 25.91
N ASP A 173 -23.27 0.85 27.17
CA ASP A 173 -24.10 0.30 28.22
C ASP A 173 -25.50 0.93 28.22
N ALA A 174 -26.43 0.34 28.97
CA ALA A 174 -27.81 0.82 29.05
C ALA A 174 -27.89 2.28 29.55
N GLU A 175 -26.94 2.70 30.38
CA GLU A 175 -26.84 4.09 30.88
C GLU A 175 -26.44 5.06 29.76
N LEU A 176 -25.44 4.72 28.94
CA LEU A 176 -25.03 5.51 27.78
C LEU A 176 -26.18 5.69 26.79
N LEU A 177 -26.90 4.60 26.49
CA LEU A 177 -28.03 4.64 25.56
C LEU A 177 -29.17 5.51 26.09
N ALA A 178 -29.46 5.44 27.40
CA ALA A 178 -30.45 6.29 28.04
C ALA A 178 -30.04 7.78 27.99
N GLU A 179 -28.77 8.10 28.24
CA GLU A 179 -28.26 9.47 28.13
C GLU A 179 -28.35 10.00 26.69
N LEU A 180 -27.89 9.21 25.70
CA LEU A 180 -27.96 9.58 24.28
C LEU A 180 -29.40 9.83 23.83
N SER A 181 -30.34 9.01 24.30
CA SER A 181 -31.77 9.19 24.05
C SER A 181 -32.31 10.46 24.73
N SER A 182 -31.95 10.71 25.99
CA SER A 182 -32.41 11.88 26.76
C SER A 182 -31.98 13.21 26.13
N PHE A 183 -30.78 13.22 25.56
CA PHE A 183 -30.20 14.37 24.88
C PHE A 183 -30.55 14.44 23.39
N GLN A 184 -31.36 13.49 22.88
CA GLN A 184 -31.75 13.39 21.46
C GLN A 184 -30.55 13.26 20.50
N ILE A 185 -29.41 12.76 20.98
CA ILE A 185 -28.17 12.62 20.20
C ILE A 185 -28.29 11.46 19.20
N LEU A 186 -29.12 10.46 19.50
CA LEU A 186 -29.38 9.34 18.58
C LEU A 186 -29.93 9.78 17.21
N ALA A 187 -30.52 10.98 17.11
CA ALA A 187 -31.01 11.55 15.86
C ALA A 187 -29.93 12.29 15.04
N GLU A 188 -28.74 12.52 15.61
CA GLU A 188 -27.64 13.24 14.96
C GLU A 188 -26.77 12.30 14.11
N PRO A 189 -25.99 12.82 13.14
CA PRO A 189 -25.03 12.04 12.37
C PRO A 189 -24.03 11.26 13.24
N LEU A 190 -23.61 10.09 12.75
CA LEU A 190 -22.74 9.15 13.46
C LEU A 190 -21.46 9.77 14.03
N GLY A 191 -20.82 10.70 13.30
CA GLY A 191 -19.62 11.39 13.76
C GLY A 191 -19.87 12.29 14.99
N ILE A 192 -21.06 12.86 15.13
CA ILE A 192 -21.46 13.65 16.31
C ILE A 192 -21.75 12.71 17.48
N GLN A 193 -22.47 11.61 17.23
CA GLN A 193 -22.73 10.59 18.24
C GLN A 193 -21.42 10.02 18.82
N ASP A 194 -20.47 9.65 17.96
CA ASP A 194 -19.17 9.09 18.37
C ASP A 194 -18.36 10.11 19.17
N HIS A 195 -18.37 11.37 18.74
CA HIS A 195 -17.69 12.43 19.46
C HIS A 195 -18.31 12.66 20.85
N PHE A 196 -19.63 12.65 20.98
CA PHE A 196 -20.29 12.76 22.28
C PHE A 196 -19.87 11.62 23.22
N ILE A 197 -19.85 10.38 22.72
CA ILE A 197 -19.44 9.20 23.50
C ILE A 197 -17.99 9.32 23.95
N LYS A 198 -17.09 9.83 23.09
CA LYS A 198 -15.69 10.15 23.43
C LYS A 198 -15.59 11.18 24.55
N VAL A 199 -16.30 12.31 24.42
CA VAL A 199 -16.29 13.40 25.41
C VAL A 199 -16.85 12.91 26.75
N ARG A 200 -18.00 12.23 26.75
CA ARG A 200 -18.64 11.69 27.96
C ARG A 200 -17.70 10.76 28.71
N THR A 201 -17.11 9.79 28.02
CA THR A 201 -16.24 8.79 28.67
C THR A 201 -15.01 9.43 29.28
N SER A 202 -14.36 10.35 28.56
CA SER A 202 -13.18 11.07 29.07
C SER A 202 -13.50 11.93 30.29
N LEU A 203 -14.67 12.56 30.32
CA LEU A 203 -15.11 13.39 31.46
C LEU A 203 -15.53 12.53 32.67
N ARG A 204 -16.25 11.41 32.45
CA ARG A 204 -16.64 10.49 33.52
C ARG A 204 -15.43 9.89 34.24
N LYS A 205 -14.31 9.62 33.53
CA LYS A 205 -13.03 9.21 34.15
C LYS A 205 -12.48 10.22 35.16
N LYS A 206 -12.96 11.47 35.13
CA LYS A 206 -12.61 12.56 36.07
C LYS A 206 -13.76 12.97 36.99
N TYR A 207 -14.82 12.16 37.07
CA TYR A 207 -16.03 12.44 37.84
C TYR A 207 -16.71 13.75 37.40
N ILE A 208 -16.71 14.03 36.10
CA ILE A 208 -17.38 15.19 35.50
C ILE A 208 -18.54 14.69 34.65
N ASP A 209 -19.75 15.17 34.94
CA ASP A 209 -20.97 14.78 34.23
C ASP A 209 -21.36 15.82 33.19
N ILE A 210 -21.90 15.38 32.05
CA ILE A 210 -22.51 16.27 31.05
C ILE A 210 -23.97 16.45 31.43
N ILE A 211 -24.35 17.66 31.79
CA ILE A 211 -25.73 18.02 32.18
C ILE A 211 -26.51 18.68 31.03
N GLY A 212 -25.82 19.08 29.96
CA GLY A 212 -26.45 19.67 28.80
C GLY A 212 -25.53 19.68 27.59
N TRP A 213 -26.13 19.65 26.41
CA TRP A 213 -25.42 19.85 25.15
C TRP A 213 -26.27 20.68 24.19
N GLN A 214 -25.63 21.36 23.24
CA GLN A 214 -26.33 22.09 22.19
C GLN A 214 -25.49 22.15 20.92
N LYS A 215 -26.10 21.84 19.77
CA LYS A 215 -25.52 22.07 18.44
C LYS A 215 -25.91 23.45 17.92
N LYS A 216 -24.93 24.26 17.52
CA LYS A 216 -25.12 25.58 16.89
C LYS A 216 -24.30 25.66 15.61
N GLY A 217 -24.93 25.28 14.49
CA GLY A 217 -24.23 25.19 13.20
C GLY A 217 -23.11 24.14 13.26
N TYR A 218 -21.87 24.60 13.09
CA TYR A 218 -20.65 23.78 13.15
C TYR A 218 -20.00 23.73 14.55
N ASP A 219 -20.65 24.35 15.55
CA ASP A 219 -20.18 24.31 16.94
C ASP A 219 -21.03 23.36 17.79
N ILE A 220 -20.38 22.63 18.69
CA ILE A 220 -21.00 21.85 19.77
C ILE A 220 -20.64 22.48 21.10
N TRP A 221 -21.67 22.72 21.91
CA TRP A 221 -21.57 23.28 23.25
C TRP A 221 -21.88 22.17 24.25
N TYR A 222 -21.03 22.01 25.25
CA TYR A 222 -21.19 21.09 26.37
C TYR A 222 -21.30 21.88 27.67
N LEU A 223 -22.28 21.53 28.50
CA LEU A 223 -22.36 21.97 29.88
C LEU A 223 -21.99 20.80 30.78
N CYS A 224 -20.92 20.98 31.54
CA CYS A 224 -20.37 19.99 32.44
C CYS A 224 -20.62 20.43 33.90
N LYS A 225 -20.83 19.46 34.78
CA LYS A 225 -21.03 19.68 36.21
C LYS A 225 -20.21 18.68 37.02
N ARG A 226 -19.65 19.17 38.12
CA ARG A 226 -19.08 18.35 39.20
C ARG A 226 -19.48 18.97 40.53
N GLU A 227 -20.30 18.26 41.30
CA GLU A 227 -20.85 18.76 42.57
C GLU A 227 -21.57 20.11 42.41
N GLY A 228 -21.05 21.21 42.98
CA GLY A 228 -21.57 22.57 42.84
C GLY A 228 -20.93 23.40 41.71
N ALA A 229 -19.89 22.87 41.06
CA ALA A 229 -19.16 23.55 39.99
C ALA A 229 -19.72 23.20 38.60
N THR A 230 -19.79 24.20 37.72
CA THR A 230 -20.24 24.10 36.34
C THR A 230 -19.24 24.74 35.39
N ALA A 231 -18.98 24.07 34.26
CA ALA A 231 -18.10 24.56 33.20
C ALA A 231 -18.76 24.38 31.83
N GLY A 232 -18.72 25.43 31.01
CA GLY A 232 -19.20 25.39 29.64
C GLY A 232 -18.05 25.31 28.65
N LEU A 233 -18.09 24.32 27.76
CA LEU A 233 -17.07 24.11 26.72
C LEU A 233 -17.68 24.17 25.33
N ARG A 234 -16.95 24.72 24.36
CA ARG A 234 -17.32 24.74 22.95
C ARG A 234 -16.23 24.12 22.09
N THR A 235 -16.60 23.24 21.18
CA THR A 235 -15.72 22.73 20.12
C THR A 235 -16.39 22.86 18.75
N SER A 236 -15.61 22.78 17.67
CA SER A 236 -16.10 22.95 16.31
C SER A 236 -15.71 21.77 15.43
N PHE A 237 -16.54 21.47 14.43
CA PHE A 237 -16.31 20.40 13.45
C PHE A 237 -16.49 20.91 12.01
N ASN A 238 -15.97 20.16 11.03
CA ASN A 238 -16.12 20.48 9.61
C ASN A 238 -17.34 19.78 8.97
N SER A 239 -17.58 19.97 7.68
CA SER A 239 -18.70 19.33 6.95
C SER A 239 -18.65 17.79 6.91
N LYS A 240 -17.51 17.17 7.27
CA LYS A 240 -17.33 15.72 7.39
C LYS A 240 -17.42 15.22 8.84
N PHE A 241 -17.87 16.06 9.78
CA PHE A 241 -17.98 15.74 11.21
C PHE A 241 -16.64 15.43 11.89
N VAL A 242 -15.53 15.95 11.35
CA VAL A 242 -14.21 15.86 11.98
C VAL A 242 -14.03 17.05 12.92
N PHE A 243 -13.79 16.78 14.20
CA PHE A 243 -13.62 17.79 15.24
C PHE A 243 -12.18 18.31 15.28
N ASN A 244 -12.04 19.60 15.61
CA ASN A 244 -10.73 20.23 15.74
C ASN A 244 -10.04 19.94 17.09
N ASN A 245 -10.72 19.25 18.01
CA ASN A 245 -10.30 18.93 19.38
C ASN A 245 -9.82 20.16 20.20
N LYS A 246 -10.24 21.36 19.81
CA LYS A 246 -10.03 22.60 20.57
C LYS A 246 -11.30 22.89 21.36
N TYR A 247 -11.16 22.98 22.67
CA TYR A 247 -12.25 23.28 23.59
C TYR A 247 -12.09 24.70 24.13
N LEU A 248 -12.97 25.60 23.72
CA LEU A 248 -13.01 26.99 24.15
C LEU A 248 -14.00 27.17 25.30
N LYS A 249 -13.73 28.15 26.18
CA LYS A 249 -14.58 28.46 27.32
C LYS A 249 -15.87 29.17 26.91
N LEU A 250 -16.98 28.78 27.53
CA LEU A 250 -18.24 29.53 27.50
C LEU A 250 -18.41 30.27 28.84
N SER A 251 -17.96 31.52 28.91
CA SER A 251 -17.93 32.31 30.15
C SER A 251 -19.31 32.45 30.81
N ALA A 252 -20.39 32.56 30.04
CA ALA A 252 -21.76 32.66 30.55
C ALA A 252 -22.26 31.38 31.27
N HIS A 253 -21.61 30.24 31.04
CA HIS A 253 -22.00 28.93 31.59
C HIS A 253 -20.91 28.32 32.48
N THR A 254 -19.92 29.11 32.87
CA THR A 254 -18.79 28.65 33.69
C THR A 254 -18.77 29.40 35.01
N ASN A 255 -18.95 28.68 36.13
CA ASN A 255 -18.85 29.24 37.48
C ASN A 255 -17.53 28.88 38.19
N SER A 256 -16.75 27.97 37.61
CA SER A 256 -15.51 27.44 38.17
C SER A 256 -14.44 27.32 37.09
N GLU A 257 -13.37 28.09 37.24
CA GLU A 257 -12.23 28.07 36.31
C GLU A 257 -11.46 26.75 36.38
N THR A 258 -11.31 26.23 37.60
CA THR A 258 -10.59 24.98 37.85
C THR A 258 -11.27 23.79 37.17
N LEU A 259 -12.61 23.70 37.23
CA LEU A 259 -13.35 22.66 36.52
C LEU A 259 -13.21 22.79 35.00
N PHE A 260 -13.20 24.02 34.47
CA PHE A 260 -13.00 24.25 33.04
C PHE A 260 -11.61 23.78 32.58
N GLU A 261 -10.54 24.16 33.29
CA GLU A 261 -9.17 23.76 32.95
C GLU A 261 -8.98 22.23 33.03
N GLU A 262 -9.55 21.58 34.04
CA GLU A 262 -9.52 20.12 34.17
C GLU A 262 -10.27 19.42 33.03
N ALA A 263 -11.47 19.89 32.69
CA ALA A 263 -12.25 19.35 31.58
C ALA A 263 -11.53 19.58 30.24
N GLN A 264 -11.00 20.78 30.01
CA GLN A 264 -10.25 21.12 28.80
C GLN A 264 -9.01 20.24 28.65
N LYS A 265 -8.27 19.99 29.74
CA LYS A 265 -7.10 19.11 29.74
C LYS A 265 -7.45 17.65 29.51
N ALA A 266 -8.58 17.17 30.04
CA ALA A 266 -9.06 15.81 29.78
C ALA A 266 -9.47 15.63 28.31
N LEU A 267 -10.03 16.67 27.70
CA LEU A 267 -10.55 16.63 26.33
C LEU A 267 -9.53 17.01 25.25
N SER A 268 -8.41 17.65 25.60
CA SER A 268 -7.32 17.90 24.65
C SER A 268 -6.54 16.63 24.28
N ALA A 269 -6.65 15.58 25.10
CA ALA A 269 -6.05 14.27 24.89
C ALA A 269 -7.15 13.18 24.79
N LEU A 270 -8.16 13.40 23.94
CA LEU A 270 -9.18 12.39 23.70
C LEU A 270 -8.56 11.09 23.17
N PRO A 271 -8.78 9.94 23.83
CA PRO A 271 -8.32 8.65 23.32
C PRO A 271 -9.03 8.33 22.01
N ASP A 272 -8.36 7.58 21.13
CA ASP A 272 -9.04 7.04 19.96
C ASP A 272 -9.95 5.90 20.43
N ILE A 273 -11.25 6.18 20.45
CA ILE A 273 -12.30 5.25 20.89
C ILE A 273 -13.12 4.83 19.69
N VAL A 274 -13.41 3.53 19.61
CA VAL A 274 -14.37 2.95 18.65
C VAL A 274 -15.64 2.54 19.39
N VAL A 275 -16.79 3.03 18.92
CA VAL A 275 -18.11 2.74 19.51
C VAL A 275 -18.74 1.54 18.80
N ARG A 276 -19.14 0.52 19.55
CA ARG A 276 -19.83 -0.67 18.99
C ARG A 276 -21.32 -0.37 18.76
N ARG A 277 -21.80 -0.47 17.52
CA ARG A 277 -23.19 -0.13 17.14
C ARG A 277 -24.05 -1.30 16.63
N HIS A 278 -23.51 -2.52 16.58
CA HIS A 278 -24.24 -3.71 16.12
C HIS A 278 -24.57 -4.61 17.32
N THR A 279 -25.81 -4.55 17.80
CA THR A 279 -26.36 -5.53 18.76
C THR A 279 -27.07 -6.68 18.03
N PRO A 280 -27.19 -7.87 18.68
CA PRO A 280 -27.46 -9.14 18.02
C PRO A 280 -28.92 -9.35 17.55
N GLU A 281 -29.78 -8.33 17.56
CA GLU A 281 -31.23 -8.53 17.40
C GLU A 281 -31.75 -8.65 15.95
N THR A 282 -30.90 -8.67 14.92
CA THR A 282 -31.37 -8.89 13.54
C THR A 282 -30.53 -9.94 12.82
N ILE A 283 -31.16 -11.10 12.63
CA ILE A 283 -30.64 -12.37 12.14
C ILE A 283 -30.56 -12.41 10.59
N LEU A 284 -29.50 -13.09 10.08
CA LEU A 284 -29.22 -13.61 8.70
C LEU A 284 -28.77 -12.56 7.66
N THR A 285 -27.80 -12.79 6.77
CA THR A 285 -27.37 -13.99 6.01
C THR A 285 -25.96 -13.71 5.42
N GLN A 286 -25.18 -14.74 5.06
CA GLN A 286 -23.91 -14.72 4.29
C GLN A 286 -23.14 -13.38 4.25
N ILE A 287 -21.95 -13.35 4.87
CA ILE A 287 -21.01 -12.21 4.88
C ILE A 287 -20.90 -11.57 3.49
N GLU A 288 -21.68 -10.52 3.24
CA GLU A 288 -21.56 -9.64 2.09
C GLU A 288 -20.58 -8.54 2.48
N PHE A 289 -19.50 -8.41 1.70
CA PHE A 289 -18.57 -7.31 1.88
C PHE A 289 -19.27 -5.99 1.53
N ASP A 290 -19.15 -5.00 2.39
CA ASP A 290 -19.65 -3.65 2.12
C ASP A 290 -18.87 -3.04 0.93
N LEU A 291 -19.56 -2.72 -0.17
CA LEU A 291 -18.99 -2.11 -1.38
C LEU A 291 -18.21 -0.83 -1.07
N ASP A 292 -18.71 0.00 -0.15
CA ASP A 292 -18.04 1.24 0.23
C ASP A 292 -16.75 0.98 1.02
N LEU A 293 -16.66 -0.17 1.71
CA LEU A 293 -15.48 -0.63 2.42
C LEU A 293 -14.46 -1.24 1.46
N GLU A 294 -14.92 -2.01 0.47
CA GLU A 294 -14.09 -2.57 -0.59
C GLU A 294 -13.40 -1.49 -1.42
N GLU A 295 -14.12 -0.41 -1.76
CA GLU A 295 -13.52 0.75 -2.46
C GLU A 295 -12.47 1.47 -1.61
N ARG A 296 -12.70 1.60 -0.30
CA ARG A 296 -11.78 2.29 0.61
C ARG A 296 -10.57 1.46 1.02
N HIS A 297 -10.76 0.15 1.19
CA HIS A 297 -9.78 -0.78 1.73
C HIS A 297 -9.81 -2.12 0.97
N PRO A 298 -9.38 -2.15 -0.30
CA PRO A 298 -9.47 -3.34 -1.16
C PRO A 298 -8.69 -4.55 -0.59
N PHE A 299 -7.66 -4.30 0.23
CA PHE A 299 -6.88 -5.34 0.89
C PHE A 299 -7.69 -6.18 1.90
N LEU A 300 -8.81 -5.66 2.41
CA LEU A 300 -9.69 -6.40 3.33
C LEU A 300 -10.47 -7.49 2.59
N LYS A 301 -10.93 -7.17 1.38
CA LYS A 301 -11.61 -8.14 0.52
C LYS A 301 -10.65 -9.26 0.11
N THR A 302 -9.43 -8.89 -0.24
CA THR A 302 -8.36 -9.87 -0.50
C THR A 302 -8.14 -10.78 0.71
N LEU A 303 -8.15 -10.23 1.94
CA LEU A 303 -7.94 -11.04 3.17
C LEU A 303 -9.00 -12.10 3.30
N TYR A 304 -10.26 -11.69 3.10
CA TYR A 304 -11.38 -12.58 3.19
C TYR A 304 -11.31 -13.72 2.15
N ASP A 305 -11.03 -13.37 0.89
CA ASP A 305 -10.97 -14.34 -0.21
C ASP A 305 -9.81 -15.34 -0.01
N ASP A 306 -8.65 -14.85 0.44
CA ASP A 306 -7.50 -15.70 0.75
C ASP A 306 -7.77 -16.65 1.92
N LEU A 307 -8.42 -16.17 3.00
CA LEU A 307 -8.81 -17.00 4.14
C LEU A 307 -9.86 -18.05 3.74
N GLN A 308 -10.86 -17.67 2.92
CA GLN A 308 -11.82 -18.63 2.39
C GLN A 308 -11.13 -19.72 1.57
N MET A 309 -10.21 -19.34 0.69
CA MET A 309 -9.46 -20.30 -0.14
C MET A 309 -8.58 -21.22 0.72
N LEU A 310 -7.91 -20.66 1.74
CA LEU A 310 -7.08 -21.42 2.68
C LEU A 310 -7.90 -22.47 3.44
N PHE A 311 -9.11 -22.12 3.87
CA PHE A 311 -9.96 -23.01 4.64
C PHE A 311 -10.89 -23.89 3.80
N ALA A 312 -10.92 -23.75 2.48
CA ALA A 312 -11.81 -24.48 1.58
C ALA A 312 -11.73 -26.01 1.70
N THR A 313 -10.57 -26.54 2.10
CA THR A 313 -10.34 -27.98 2.30
C THR A 313 -10.29 -28.39 3.77
N SER A 314 -10.55 -27.44 4.68
CA SER A 314 -10.46 -27.63 6.12
C SER A 314 -11.85 -27.66 6.78
N PRO A 315 -11.98 -28.20 8.01
CA PRO A 315 -13.23 -28.13 8.78
C PRO A 315 -13.45 -26.77 9.44
N ILE A 316 -12.61 -25.76 9.15
CA ILE A 316 -12.69 -24.42 9.72
C ILE A 316 -13.57 -23.57 8.80
N SER A 317 -14.53 -22.83 9.35
CA SER A 317 -15.30 -21.85 8.59
C SER A 317 -15.32 -20.49 9.28
N ILE A 318 -15.47 -19.44 8.48
CA ILE A 318 -15.63 -18.07 8.98
C ILE A 318 -17.10 -17.90 9.38
N GLU A 319 -17.36 -17.76 10.67
CA GLU A 319 -18.70 -17.57 11.26
C GLU A 319 -19.17 -16.12 11.11
N ASP A 320 -18.28 -15.16 11.33
CA ASP A 320 -18.57 -13.72 11.33
C ASP A 320 -17.29 -12.92 11.03
N VAL A 321 -17.45 -11.75 10.44
CA VAL A 321 -16.36 -10.78 10.19
C VAL A 321 -16.83 -9.42 10.67
N ARG A 322 -16.04 -8.80 11.56
CA ARG A 322 -16.36 -7.50 12.12
C ARG A 322 -15.34 -6.47 11.70
N HIS A 323 -15.80 -5.57 10.85
CA HIS A 323 -15.08 -4.39 10.39
C HIS A 323 -15.02 -3.34 11.52
N GLN A 324 -13.82 -2.96 11.92
CA GLN A 324 -13.57 -1.92 12.92
C GLN A 324 -12.52 -0.94 12.42
N GLN A 325 -12.42 0.23 13.05
CA GLN A 325 -11.42 1.22 12.68
C GLN A 325 -10.01 0.63 12.84
N TYR A 326 -9.30 0.48 11.72
CA TYR A 326 -7.95 -0.10 11.68
C TYR A 326 -7.85 -1.56 12.12
N ARG A 327 -8.97 -2.30 12.19
CA ARG A 327 -8.98 -3.71 12.61
C ARG A 327 -10.13 -4.50 12.00
N GLU A 328 -9.81 -5.69 11.50
CA GLU A 328 -10.79 -6.73 11.18
C GLU A 328 -10.78 -7.80 12.25
N ARG A 329 -11.94 -8.17 12.79
CA ARG A 329 -12.06 -9.30 13.69
C ARG A 329 -12.80 -10.44 13.01
N TYR A 330 -12.09 -11.55 12.81
CA TYR A 330 -12.64 -12.77 12.23
C TYR A 330 -13.01 -13.75 13.35
N PHE A 331 -14.21 -14.29 13.25
CA PHE A 331 -14.68 -15.38 14.09
C PHE A 331 -14.63 -16.66 13.27
N PHE A 332 -13.86 -17.62 13.73
CA PHE A 332 -13.74 -18.92 13.11
C PHE A 332 -14.45 -19.95 13.97
N ASN A 333 -15.11 -20.91 13.33
CA ASN A 333 -15.63 -22.09 14.01
C ASN A 333 -15.02 -23.36 13.44
N ARG A 334 -14.98 -24.40 14.27
CA ARG A 334 -14.67 -25.77 13.88
C ARG A 334 -15.50 -26.70 14.77
N GLY A 335 -16.67 -27.12 14.27
CA GLY A 335 -17.62 -27.87 15.08
C GLY A 335 -18.11 -27.04 16.28
N THR A 336 -17.74 -27.44 17.50
CA THR A 336 -18.07 -26.71 18.75
C THR A 336 -16.99 -25.74 19.18
N GLU A 337 -15.82 -25.75 18.55
CA GLU A 337 -14.70 -24.88 18.89
C GLU A 337 -14.85 -23.54 18.18
N ARG A 338 -14.50 -22.45 18.87
CA ARG A 338 -14.50 -21.09 18.34
C ARG A 338 -13.15 -20.44 18.56
N ALA A 339 -12.67 -19.72 17.56
CA ALA A 339 -11.46 -18.91 17.63
C ALA A 339 -11.75 -17.50 17.11
N VAL A 340 -11.06 -16.51 17.68
CA VAL A 340 -11.18 -15.10 17.27
C VAL A 340 -9.79 -14.61 16.92
N LEU A 341 -9.62 -14.05 15.73
CA LEU A 341 -8.37 -13.39 15.32
C LEU A 341 -8.64 -11.95 14.91
N ASP A 342 -7.78 -11.07 15.39
CA ASP A 342 -7.77 -9.66 15.06
C ASP A 342 -6.65 -9.39 14.04
N PHE A 343 -7.02 -8.89 12.87
CA PHE A 343 -6.10 -8.39 11.85
C PHE A 343 -6.11 -6.87 11.92
N VAL A 344 -5.02 -6.29 12.40
CA VAL A 344 -4.91 -4.84 12.58
C VAL A 344 -4.15 -4.25 11.39
N TYR A 345 -4.59 -3.09 10.89
CA TYR A 345 -4.07 -2.45 9.68
C TYR A 345 -3.96 -0.94 9.86
N ARG A 346 -3.08 -0.26 9.10
CA ARG A 346 -2.90 1.20 9.20
C ARG A 346 -2.93 1.84 7.81
N GLY A 347 -3.84 2.78 7.62
CA GLY A 347 -4.00 3.45 6.32
C GLY A 347 -4.35 2.44 5.22
N ASP A 348 -3.39 2.17 4.34
CA ASP A 348 -3.57 1.41 3.10
C ASP A 348 -3.19 -0.07 3.19
N GLY A 349 -2.85 -0.60 4.38
CA GLY A 349 -2.53 -2.03 4.51
C GLY A 349 -2.22 -2.54 5.92
N PHE A 350 -1.99 -3.86 6.02
CA PHE A 350 -1.63 -4.55 7.26
C PHE A 350 -0.19 -4.25 7.65
N PHE A 351 0.08 -4.18 8.96
CA PHE A 351 1.41 -3.87 9.49
C PHE A 351 2.20 -5.08 9.97
#